data_AF-A0AAU2JRI8-F1
#
_entry.id   AF-A0AAU2JRI8-F1
#
_cell.length_a   1.000
_cell.length_b   1.000
_cell.length_c   1.000
_cell.angle_alpha   90.00
_cell.angle_beta   90.00
_cell.angle_gamma   90.00
#
_symmetry.space_group_name_H-M   'P 1'
#
loop_
_entity.id
_entity.type
_entity.pdbx_description
1 polymer ?
#
loop_
_entity_poly.entity_id
_entity_poly.type
_entity_poly.pdbx_seq_one_letter_code
_entity_poly.pdbx_strand_id
1 'polypeptide(L)'
;MLVWLVAGPPLAAVFGLGPVDGVVTVEECHDGSDWEGNATGTDCPGRYIPRRAGEAERDIVIRSAAEDYEPGARVEVRTARGQAYELSGMAVLDLGSPTGLLLVPFLTLSAWLAACARHGRVEDGEGYVFAALAGMVAVIVLAMAAGILVAICVAVF
;
A
#
# COMPACT_ATOMS: atom_id res chain seq x y z
N MET A 1 1.00 11.81 -13.70
CA MET A 1 2.40 11.34 -13.51
C MET A 1 2.98 11.66 -12.13
N LEU A 2 2.49 12.67 -11.40
CA LEU A 2 2.92 12.99 -10.02
C LEU A 2 2.33 12.07 -8.92
N VAL A 3 1.12 11.54 -9.11
CA VAL A 3 0.46 10.64 -8.14
C VAL A 3 1.32 9.41 -7.78
N TRP A 4 2.04 8.84 -8.74
CA TRP A 4 2.89 7.67 -8.52
C TRP A 4 4.15 7.96 -7.71
N LEU A 5 4.74 9.14 -7.86
CA LEU A 5 5.87 9.60 -7.05
C LEU A 5 5.44 9.89 -5.60
N VAL A 6 4.16 10.17 -5.41
CA VAL A 6 3.57 10.52 -4.11
C VAL A 6 3.12 9.26 -3.35
N ALA A 7 2.57 8.28 -4.06
CA ALA A 7 2.09 7.01 -3.50
C ALA A 7 3.14 5.89 -3.46
N GLY A 8 4.20 5.96 -4.28
CA GLY A 8 5.22 4.91 -4.38
C GLY A 8 6.00 4.63 -3.08
N PRO A 9 6.50 5.65 -2.35
CA PRO A 9 7.21 5.43 -1.09
C PRO A 9 6.38 4.74 0.01
N PRO A 10 5.11 5.15 0.30
CA PRO A 10 4.28 4.43 1.26
C PRO A 10 3.90 3.02 0.77
N LEU A 11 3.69 2.82 -0.53
CA LEU A 11 3.50 1.47 -1.11
C LEU A 11 4.71 0.57 -0.83
N ALA A 12 5.93 1.03 -1.10
CA ALA A 12 7.14 0.24 -0.87
C ALA A 12 7.34 -0.09 0.61
N ALA A 13 7.05 0.86 1.51
CA ALA A 13 7.12 0.66 2.95
C ALA A 13 6.09 -0.40 3.42
N VAL A 14 4.85 -0.32 2.92
CA VAL A 14 3.75 -1.23 3.23
C VAL A 14 3.92 -2.63 2.62
N PHE A 15 4.53 -2.75 1.45
CA PHE A 15 4.89 -4.06 0.85
C PHE A 15 6.17 -4.67 1.41
N GLY A 16 6.80 -3.99 2.37
CA GLY A 16 8.03 -4.45 3.00
C GLY A 16 9.25 -4.48 2.07
N LEU A 17 9.19 -3.72 0.98
CA LEU A 17 10.27 -3.58 0.02
C LEU A 17 11.33 -2.59 0.57
N GLY A 18 12.35 -3.14 1.21
CA GLY A 18 13.49 -2.38 1.74
C GLY A 18 13.87 -2.74 3.18
N PRO A 19 15.02 -2.27 3.66
CA PRO A 19 15.46 -2.50 5.03
C PRO A 19 14.52 -1.79 6.02
N VAL A 20 14.38 -2.37 7.22
CA VAL A 20 13.68 -1.75 8.36
C VAL A 20 14.41 -0.45 8.75
N ASP A 21 13.66 0.65 8.86
CA ASP A 21 14.24 1.96 9.18
C ASP A 21 14.43 2.16 10.69
N GLY A 22 13.58 1.54 11.52
CA GLY A 22 13.68 1.63 12.97
C GLY A 22 12.65 0.77 13.70
N VAL A 23 12.55 0.99 15.01
CA VAL A 23 11.61 0.29 15.89
C VAL A 23 10.70 1.32 16.55
N VAL A 24 9.40 1.08 16.56
CA VAL A 24 8.44 1.90 17.31
C VAL A 24 8.10 1.17 18.60
N THR A 25 8.17 1.89 19.72
CA THR A 25 7.60 1.43 20.99
C THR A 25 6.18 1.97 21.09
N VAL A 26 5.20 1.07 21.02
CA VAL A 26 3.77 1.42 21.02
C VAL A 26 3.37 1.97 22.38
N GLU A 27 2.62 3.07 22.39
CA GLU A 27 2.04 3.62 23.62
C GLU A 27 0.64 3.06 23.83
N GLU A 28 -0.22 3.15 22.82
CA GLU A 28 -1.59 2.65 22.82
C GLU A 28 -2.04 2.43 21.37
N CYS A 29 -3.06 1.61 21.14
CA CYS A 29 -3.63 1.34 19.82
C CYS A 29 -5.12 1.71 19.82
N HIS A 30 -5.58 2.30 18.72
CA HIS A 30 -6.97 2.71 18.53
C HIS A 30 -7.43 2.39 17.11
N ASP A 31 -8.75 2.27 16.90
CA ASP A 31 -9.33 2.12 15.57
C ASP A 31 -9.04 3.36 14.70
N GLY A 32 -8.31 3.15 13.61
CA GLY A 32 -8.01 4.15 12.60
C GLY A 32 -9.17 4.33 11.64
N SER A 33 -9.48 5.58 11.30
CA SER A 33 -10.51 5.92 10.30
C SER A 33 -9.97 6.88 9.25
N ASP A 34 -10.41 6.70 8.00
CA ASP A 34 -10.14 7.67 6.95
C ASP A 34 -11.01 8.94 7.12
N TRP A 35 -10.80 9.90 6.22
CA TRP A 35 -11.54 11.17 6.21
C TRP A 35 -13.02 11.02 5.82
N GLU A 36 -13.43 9.87 5.30
CA GLU A 36 -14.83 9.48 5.07
C GLU A 36 -15.44 8.75 6.30
N GLY A 37 -14.63 8.39 7.30
CA GLY A 37 -15.07 7.62 8.46
C GLY A 37 -15.09 6.11 8.26
N ASN A 38 -14.49 5.58 7.18
CA ASN A 38 -14.31 4.14 6.99
C ASN A 38 -13.16 3.64 7.86
N ALA A 39 -13.32 2.44 8.42
CA ALA A 39 -12.25 1.78 9.16
C ALA A 39 -11.06 1.49 8.23
N THR A 40 -9.88 1.99 8.62
CA THR A 40 -8.62 1.80 7.87
C THR A 40 -7.67 0.82 8.57
N GLY A 41 -8.14 0.16 9.63
CA GLY A 41 -7.36 -0.73 10.49
C GLY A 41 -7.10 -0.08 11.84
N THR A 42 -6.03 -0.50 12.52
CA THR A 42 -5.63 0.03 13.82
C THR A 42 -4.51 1.05 13.66
N ASP A 43 -4.66 2.23 14.26
CA ASP A 43 -3.61 3.23 14.39
C ASP A 43 -2.96 3.13 15.79
N CYS A 44 -1.65 2.88 15.82
CA CYS A 44 -0.89 2.75 17.06
C CYS A 44 0.14 3.89 17.16
N PRO A 45 -0.14 4.98 17.91
CA PRO A 45 0.87 5.95 18.30
C PRO A 45 1.98 5.32 19.15
N GLY A 46 3.20 5.82 18.95
CA GLY A 46 4.34 5.37 19.73
C GLY A 46 5.60 6.18 19.48
N ARG A 47 6.67 5.80 20.18
CA ARG A 47 7.97 6.45 20.04
C ARG A 47 8.86 5.69 19.06
N TYR A 48 9.30 6.37 18.00
CA TYR A 48 10.18 5.83 16.98
C TYR A 48 11.65 5.97 17.33
N ILE A 49 12.34 4.84 17.41
CA ILE A 49 13.77 4.72 17.61
C ILE A 49 14.43 4.35 16.28
N PRO A 50 15.14 5.27 15.61
CA PRO A 50 15.79 5.01 14.33
C PRO A 50 16.97 4.04 14.47
N ARG A 51 17.15 3.15 13.48
CA ARG A 51 18.38 2.33 13.38
C ARG A 51 19.57 3.10 12.80
N ARG A 52 19.34 4.13 11.98
CA ARG A 52 20.41 4.93 11.37
C ARG A 52 20.93 5.96 12.37
N ALA A 53 22.25 5.99 12.54
CA ALA A 53 22.92 7.01 13.32
C ALA A 53 22.74 8.40 12.66
N GLY A 54 22.27 9.38 13.42
CA GLY A 54 22.05 10.76 12.97
C GLY A 54 20.58 11.15 12.77
N GLU A 55 19.65 10.21 12.90
CA GLU A 55 18.22 10.50 12.94
C GLU A 55 17.73 10.61 14.39
N ALA A 56 16.87 11.59 14.68
CA ALA A 56 16.37 11.82 16.03
C ALA A 56 15.18 10.90 16.35
N GLU A 57 15.15 10.42 17.59
CA GLU A 57 13.97 9.81 18.19
C GLU A 57 12.80 10.80 18.16
N ARG A 58 11.62 10.33 17.77
CA ARG A 58 10.43 11.17 17.59
C ARG A 58 9.17 10.35 17.78
N ASP A 59 8.08 11.02 18.12
CA ASP A 59 6.78 10.37 18.16
C ASP A 59 6.25 10.17 16.74
N ILE A 60 5.72 8.99 16.47
CA ILE A 60 5.17 8.60 15.16
C ILE A 60 3.94 7.71 15.36
N VAL A 61 3.08 7.66 14.35
CA VAL A 61 1.95 6.73 14.34
C VAL A 61 2.24 5.62 13.35
N ILE A 62 2.06 4.37 13.80
CA ILE A 62 1.97 3.20 12.93
C ILE A 62 0.55 3.18 12.37
N ARG A 63 0.41 3.48 11.08
CA ARG A 63 -0.90 3.46 10.42
C ARG A 63 -1.24 2.04 9.97
N SER A 64 -2.48 1.62 10.20
CA SER A 64 -2.97 0.29 9.80
C SER A 64 -2.04 -0.83 10.29
N ALA A 65 -1.75 -0.83 11.59
CA ALA A 65 -0.97 -1.86 12.28
C ALA A 65 -1.51 -3.26 11.96
N ALA A 66 -0.64 -4.26 11.97
CA ALA A 66 -1.02 -5.63 11.64
C ALA A 66 -2.01 -6.20 12.66
N GLU A 67 -1.80 -5.86 13.94
CA GLU A 67 -2.59 -6.30 15.09
C GLU A 67 -2.66 -5.20 16.16
N ASP A 68 -3.53 -5.38 17.16
CA ASP A 68 -3.60 -4.51 18.34
C ASP A 68 -2.46 -4.87 19.31
N TYR A 69 -1.43 -4.04 19.35
CA TYR A 69 -0.28 -4.26 20.22
C TYR A 69 -0.51 -3.75 21.64
N GLU A 70 0.03 -4.47 22.63
CA GLU A 70 0.05 -4.00 24.02
C GLU A 70 0.97 -2.78 24.20
N PRO A 71 0.65 -1.86 25.13
CA PRO A 71 1.55 -0.77 25.51
C PRO A 71 2.95 -1.25 25.85
N GLY A 72 3.97 -0.66 25.22
CA GLY A 72 5.37 -1.03 25.36
C GLY A 72 5.87 -2.07 24.35
N ALA A 73 5.00 -2.60 23.49
CA ALA A 73 5.40 -3.49 22.40
C ALA A 73 6.38 -2.80 21.44
N ARG A 74 7.36 -3.56 20.93
CA ARG A 74 8.38 -3.06 20.01
C ARG A 74 8.13 -3.62 18.63
N VAL A 75 7.77 -2.76 17.69
CA VAL A 75 7.39 -3.13 16.33
C VAL A 75 8.44 -2.62 15.34
N GLU A 76 8.89 -3.49 14.44
CA GLU A 76 9.82 -3.11 13.37
C GLU A 76 9.07 -2.41 12.23
N VAL A 77 9.42 -1.15 11.97
CA VAL A 77 8.67 -0.33 11.01
C VAL A 77 9.56 0.22 9.91
N ARG A 78 8.93 0.49 8.77
CA ARG A 78 9.52 1.25 7.66
C ARG A 78 8.88 2.62 7.64
N THR A 79 9.67 3.67 7.46
CA THR A 79 9.15 5.04 7.52
C THR A 79 9.04 5.64 6.13
N ALA A 80 7.90 6.26 5.83
CA ALA A 80 7.75 7.08 4.64
C ALA A 80 6.96 8.34 4.98
N ARG A 81 7.46 9.50 4.57
CA ARG A 81 6.78 10.81 4.71
C ARG A 81 6.32 11.15 6.14
N GLY A 82 7.10 10.75 7.14
CA GLY A 82 6.80 11.05 8.54
C GLY A 82 5.78 10.11 9.19
N GLN A 83 5.41 9.02 8.53
CA GLN A 83 4.59 7.94 9.10
C GLN A 83 5.37 6.62 9.16
N ALA A 84 5.03 5.78 10.13
CA ALA A 84 5.54 4.43 10.24
C ALA A 84 4.53 3.47 9.59
N TYR A 85 5.06 2.55 8.79
CA TYR A 85 4.28 1.51 8.13
C TYR A 85 4.81 0.15 8.54
N GLU A 86 3.88 -0.72 8.88
CA GLU A 86 4.08 -2.13 9.08
C GLU A 86 3.51 -2.91 7.88
N LEU A 87 4.01 -4.12 7.66
CA LEU A 87 3.45 -5.02 6.67
C LEU A 87 2.11 -5.57 7.20
N SER A 88 1.00 -4.92 6.89
CA SER A 88 -0.34 -5.41 7.24
C SER A 88 -1.18 -5.75 5.99
N GLY A 89 -2.03 -6.76 6.11
CA GLY A 89 -2.92 -7.18 5.02
C GLY A 89 -3.90 -6.07 4.63
N MET A 90 -4.32 -5.25 5.59
CA MET A 90 -5.20 -4.11 5.37
C MET A 90 -4.49 -2.96 4.64
N ALA A 91 -3.24 -2.65 4.99
CA ALA A 91 -2.46 -1.65 4.27
C ALA A 91 -2.16 -2.07 2.82
N VAL A 92 -1.94 -3.37 2.56
CA VAL A 92 -1.79 -3.92 1.21
C VAL A 92 -3.07 -3.77 0.37
N LEU A 93 -4.24 -3.98 0.98
CA LEU A 93 -5.53 -3.79 0.30
C LEU A 93 -5.79 -2.31 0.00
N ASP A 94 -5.61 -1.46 1.00
CA ASP A 94 -5.96 -0.04 0.93
C ASP A 94 -5.06 0.73 -0.05
N LEU A 95 -3.78 0.36 -0.14
CA LEU A 95 -2.84 1.00 -1.06
C LEU A 95 -2.71 0.24 -2.40
N GLY A 96 -2.75 -1.09 -2.37
CA GLY A 96 -2.56 -1.93 -3.57
C GLY A 96 -3.73 -1.88 -4.55
N SER A 97 -4.97 -1.88 -4.05
CA SER A 97 -6.17 -1.88 -4.90
C SER A 97 -6.37 -0.60 -5.73
N PRO A 98 -6.28 0.63 -5.18
CA PRO A 98 -6.44 1.84 -6.00
C PRO A 98 -5.32 1.99 -7.03
N THR A 99 -4.11 1.57 -6.65
CA THR A 99 -2.92 1.62 -7.50
C THR A 99 -3.08 0.74 -8.74
N GLY A 100 -3.54 -0.50 -8.57
CA GLY A 100 -3.82 -1.40 -9.68
C GLY A 100 -4.99 -0.92 -10.55
N LEU A 101 -6.06 -0.40 -9.93
CA LEU A 101 -7.23 0.11 -10.65
C LEU A 101 -6.91 1.34 -11.51
N LEU A 102 -5.94 2.16 -11.12
CA LEU A 102 -5.43 3.27 -11.94
C LEU A 102 -4.49 2.81 -13.06
N LEU A 103 -3.70 1.75 -12.84
CA LEU A 103 -2.72 1.24 -13.80
C LEU A 103 -3.37 0.56 -15.00
N VAL A 104 -4.39 -0.27 -14.78
CA VAL A 104 -5.04 -1.06 -15.84
C VAL A 104 -5.58 -0.19 -16.98
N PRO A 105 -6.43 0.83 -16.75
CA PRO A 105 -6.97 1.65 -17.84
C PRO A 105 -5.86 2.43 -18.56
N PHE A 106 -4.80 2.83 -17.85
CA PHE A 106 -3.67 3.52 -18.45
C PHE A 106 -2.84 2.61 -19.37
N LEU A 107 -2.58 1.37 -18.94
CA LEU A 107 -1.86 0.37 -19.72
C LEU A 107 -2.66 -0.08 -20.95
N THR A 108 -3.98 -0.23 -20.83
CA THR A 108 -4.82 -0.59 -21.99
C THR A 108 -4.95 0.56 -22.99
N LEU A 109 -5.11 1.81 -22.52
CA LEU A 109 -5.08 2.99 -23.39
C LEU A 109 -3.74 3.14 -24.12
N SER A 110 -2.62 2.98 -23.40
CA SER A 110 -1.29 3.09 -24.01
C SER A 110 -1.02 1.96 -25.01
N ALA A 111 -1.49 0.74 -24.74
CA ALA A 111 -1.40 -0.37 -25.68
C ALA A 111 -2.23 -0.12 -26.95
N TRP A 112 -3.45 0.41 -26.81
CA TRP A 112 -4.31 0.77 -27.95
C TRP A 112 -3.68 1.88 -28.80
N LEU A 113 -3.19 2.95 -28.18
CA LEU A 113 -2.49 4.04 -28.88
C LEU A 113 -1.23 3.55 -29.60
N ALA A 114 -0.47 2.65 -28.99
CA ALA A 114 0.70 2.04 -29.63
C ALA A 114 0.31 1.17 -30.85
N ALA A 115 -0.81 0.44 -30.78
CA ALA A 115 -1.32 -0.34 -31.90
C ALA A 115 -1.81 0.56 -33.06
N CYS A 116 -2.53 1.64 -32.76
CA CYS A 116 -2.93 2.65 -33.73
C CYS A 116 -1.72 3.30 -34.41
N ALA A 117 -0.68 3.65 -33.63
CA ALA A 117 0.55 4.24 -34.14
C ALA A 117 1.34 3.27 -35.04
N ARG A 118 1.36 1.97 -34.71
CA ARG A 118 2.04 0.94 -35.52
C ARG A 118 1.34 0.66 -36.85
N HIS A 119 0.02 0.68 -36.87
CA HIS A 119 -0.76 0.39 -38.09
C HIS A 119 -1.10 1.65 -38.90
N GLY A 120 -0.79 2.85 -38.39
CA GLY A 120 -1.06 4.13 -39.07
C GLY A 120 -2.54 4.41 -39.28
N ARG A 121 -3.42 3.72 -38.56
CA ARG A 121 -4.88 3.80 -38.64
C ARG A 121 -5.50 3.61 -37.26
N VAL A 122 -6.73 4.08 -37.11
CA VAL A 122 -7.52 3.80 -35.89
C VAL A 122 -7.85 2.31 -35.90
N GLU A 123 -7.32 1.58 -34.92
CA GLU A 123 -7.62 0.16 -34.69
C GLU A 123 -8.89 0.04 -33.85
N ASP A 124 -9.65 -1.03 -34.07
CA ASP A 124 -10.87 -1.31 -33.33
C ASP A 124 -10.57 -1.45 -31.82
N GLY A 125 -11.28 -0.67 -31.00
CA GLY A 125 -11.01 -0.52 -29.57
C GLY A 125 -11.67 -1.58 -28.71
N GLU A 126 -12.61 -2.36 -29.26
CA GLU A 126 -13.48 -3.27 -28.48
C GLU A 126 -12.66 -4.30 -27.67
N GLY A 127 -11.65 -4.91 -28.29
CA GLY A 127 -10.76 -5.86 -27.62
C GLY A 127 -9.93 -5.24 -26.48
N TYR A 128 -9.55 -3.97 -26.62
CA TYR A 128 -8.81 -3.24 -25.57
C TYR A 128 -9.70 -2.86 -24.40
N VAL A 129 -10.99 -2.57 -24.65
CA VAL A 129 -11.99 -2.34 -23.62
C VAL A 129 -12.27 -3.62 -22.83
N PHE A 130 -12.47 -4.76 -23.51
CA PHE A 130 -12.62 -6.05 -22.84
C PHE A 130 -11.38 -6.44 -22.04
N ALA A 131 -10.18 -6.21 -22.57
CA ALA A 131 -8.94 -6.42 -21.85
C ALA A 131 -8.82 -5.50 -20.62
N ALA A 132 -9.28 -4.25 -20.71
CA ALA A 132 -9.28 -3.33 -19.58
C ALA A 132 -10.24 -3.78 -18.47
N LEU A 133 -11.45 -4.20 -18.85
CA LEU A 133 -12.44 -4.76 -17.92
C LEU A 133 -11.94 -6.03 -17.24
N ALA A 134 -11.40 -6.98 -18.02
CA ALA A 134 -10.81 -8.20 -17.48
C ALA A 134 -9.62 -7.91 -16.56
N GLY A 135 -8.76 -6.95 -16.94
CA GLY A 135 -7.64 -6.51 -16.13
C GLY A 135 -8.08 -5.86 -14.81
N MET A 136 -9.14 -5.05 -14.81
CA MET A 136 -9.68 -4.44 -13.59
C MET A 136 -10.21 -5.50 -12.63
N VAL A 137 -10.96 -6.48 -13.15
CA VAL A 137 -11.44 -7.62 -12.36
C VAL A 137 -10.25 -8.41 -11.79
N ALA A 138 -9.24 -8.70 -12.62
CA ALA A 138 -8.06 -9.43 -12.18
C ALA A 138 -7.27 -8.70 -11.08
N VAL A 139 -7.14 -7.37 -11.17
CA VAL A 139 -6.50 -6.55 -10.12
C VAL A 139 -7.27 -6.65 -8.81
N ILE A 140 -8.60 -6.56 -8.83
CA ILE A 140 -9.42 -6.68 -7.62
C ILE A 140 -9.21 -8.06 -6.98
N VAL A 141 -9.26 -9.12 -7.78
CA VAL A 141 -9.05 -10.50 -7.29
C VAL A 141 -7.65 -10.70 -6.74
N LEU A 142 -6.62 -10.18 -7.41
CA LEU A 142 -5.23 -10.25 -6.95
C LEU A 142 -4.99 -9.45 -5.67
N ALA A 143 -5.57 -8.26 -5.55
CA ALA A 143 -5.48 -7.43 -4.35
C ALA A 143 -6.13 -8.15 -3.16
N MET A 144 -7.35 -8.70 -3.35
CA MET A 144 -8.05 -9.51 -2.36
C MET A 144 -7.21 -10.73 -1.93
N ALA A 145 -6.68 -11.49 -2.90
CA ALA A 145 -5.86 -12.64 -2.62
C ALA A 145 -4.59 -12.26 -1.85
N ALA A 146 -3.89 -11.20 -2.26
CA ALA A 146 -2.69 -10.71 -1.57
C ALA A 146 -2.98 -10.23 -0.15
N GLY A 147 -4.06 -9.46 0.05
CA GLY A 147 -4.50 -9.01 1.37
C GLY A 147 -4.80 -10.18 2.32
N ILE A 148 -5.53 -11.19 1.84
CA ILE A 148 -5.82 -12.41 2.59
C ILE A 148 -4.53 -13.17 2.93
N LEU A 149 -3.63 -13.33 1.95
CA LEU A 149 -2.40 -14.09 2.14
C LEU A 149 -1.48 -13.42 3.17
N VAL A 150 -1.38 -12.09 3.14
CA VAL A 150 -0.62 -11.32 4.14
C VAL A 150 -1.29 -11.41 5.51
N ALA A 151 -2.62 -11.29 5.61
CA ALA A 151 -3.34 -11.45 6.87
C ALA A 151 -3.12 -12.84 7.49
N ILE A 152 -3.12 -13.90 6.68
CA ILE A 152 -2.80 -15.26 7.13
C ILE A 152 -1.34 -15.36 7.58
N CYS A 153 -0.39 -14.79 6.84
CA CYS A 153 1.02 -14.82 7.23
C CYS A 153 1.26 -14.09 8.55
N VAL A 154 0.64 -12.94 8.77
CA VAL A 154 0.74 -12.20 10.04
C VAL A 154 0.12 -13.00 11.18
N ALA A 155 -1.08 -13.55 11.01
CA ALA A 155 -1.75 -14.29 12.09
C ALA A 155 -1.08 -15.62 12.49
N VAL A 156 -0.16 -16.15 11.67
CA VAL A 156 0.50 -17.45 11.88
C VAL A 156 1.92 -17.32 12.44
N PHE A 157 2.58 -16.16 12.27
CA PHE A 157 3.98 -15.93 12.64
C PHE A 157 4.11 -14.92 13.77
#